data_AF-K0TCM8-F1
#
_entry.id   AF-K0TCM8-F1
#
_cell.length_a   1.000
_cell.length_b   1.000
_cell.length_c   1.000
_cell.angle_alpha   90.00
_cell.angle_beta   90.00
_cell.angle_gamma   90.00
#
_symmetry.space_group_name_H-M   'P 1'
#
loop_
_entity.id
_entity.type
_entity.pdbx_description
1 polymer ?
#
loop_
_entity_poly.entity_id
_entity_poly.type
_entity_poly.pdbx_seq_one_letter_code
_entity_poly.pdbx_strand_id
1 'polypeptide(L)'
;MTKILAGKKYIIAPSILSADFARLGEEVENVLKAGADIIHFDVMDNHYVPNLTIGPMVCKALRDHGVSAPIDVHLMVSPVDSLIEDFIKAGASHITF
;
A
#
# COMPACT_ATOMS: atom_id res chain seq x y z
N MET A 1 2.24 -14.51 -1.48
CA MET A 1 1.17 -14.62 -2.50
C MET A 1 0.06 -15.52 -1.94
N THR A 2 -0.92 -14.91 -1.27
CA THR A 2 -2.07 -15.60 -0.68
C THR A 2 -2.85 -16.37 -1.76
N LYS A 3 -3.49 -17.48 -1.39
CA LYS A 3 -4.38 -18.28 -2.27
C LYS A 3 -5.44 -17.44 -3.00
N ILE A 4 -5.71 -16.23 -2.53
CA ILE A 4 -6.69 -15.26 -3.05
C ILE A 4 -6.39 -14.82 -4.50
N LEU A 5 -5.12 -14.72 -4.89
CA LEU A 5 -4.73 -14.24 -6.24
C LEU A 5 -4.43 -15.39 -7.22
N ALA A 6 -4.43 -16.64 -6.74
CA ALA A 6 -4.10 -17.80 -7.56
C ALA A 6 -5.16 -18.01 -8.65
N GLY A 7 -4.77 -17.89 -9.92
CA GLY A 7 -5.65 -18.07 -11.08
C GLY A 7 -5.96 -16.81 -11.88
N LYS A 8 -5.59 -15.62 -11.37
CA LYS A 8 -5.69 -14.38 -12.16
C LYS A 8 -4.49 -14.22 -13.09
N LYS A 9 -4.76 -14.01 -14.38
CA LYS A 9 -3.73 -13.74 -15.42
C LYS A 9 -3.10 -12.36 -15.26
N TYR A 10 -3.86 -11.40 -14.75
CA TYR A 10 -3.44 -10.02 -14.52
C TYR A 10 -3.95 -9.57 -13.15
N ILE A 11 -3.14 -8.75 -12.48
CA ILE A 11 -3.43 -8.18 -11.16
C ILE A 11 -3.52 -6.66 -11.35
N ILE A 12 -4.55 -6.04 -10.78
CA ILE A 12 -4.72 -4.59 -10.78
C ILE A 12 -4.47 -4.07 -9.36
N ALA A 13 -3.45 -3.21 -9.21
CA ALA A 13 -3.04 -2.63 -7.95
C ALA A 13 -3.08 -1.09 -8.02
N PRO A 14 -4.21 -0.44 -7.74
CA PRO A 14 -4.30 1.02 -7.74
C PRO A 14 -3.37 1.63 -6.69
N SER A 15 -2.60 2.65 -7.09
CA SER A 15 -1.76 3.41 -6.17
C SER A 15 -2.59 4.42 -5.39
N ILE A 16 -2.49 4.39 -4.06
CA ILE A 16 -3.20 5.34 -3.20
C ILE A 16 -2.64 6.76 -3.28
N LEU A 17 -1.45 6.95 -3.88
CA LEU A 17 -0.89 8.27 -4.11
C LEU A 17 -1.77 9.15 -5.01
N SER A 18 -2.62 8.52 -5.83
CA SER A 18 -3.58 9.20 -6.71
C SER A 18 -4.99 9.32 -6.13
N ALA A 19 -5.23 8.81 -4.92
CA ALA A 19 -6.55 8.83 -4.29
C ALA A 19 -6.88 10.19 -3.65
N ASP A 20 -8.15 10.41 -3.34
CA ASP A 20 -8.53 11.50 -2.43
C ASP A 20 -8.15 11.16 -0.98
N PHE A 21 -7.03 11.73 -0.52
CA PHE A 21 -6.52 11.53 0.84
C PHE A 21 -7.48 11.99 1.94
N ALA A 22 -8.38 12.94 1.66
CA ALA A 22 -9.36 13.39 2.65
C ALA A 22 -10.39 12.29 2.98
N ARG A 23 -10.54 11.29 2.10
CA ARG A 23 -11.51 10.20 2.20
C ARG A 23 -10.88 8.84 1.90
N LEU A 24 -9.60 8.68 2.25
CA LEU A 24 -8.78 7.55 1.79
C LEU A 24 -9.39 6.16 2.05
N GLY A 25 -10.02 5.94 3.20
CA GLY A 25 -10.68 4.67 3.51
C GLY A 25 -11.79 4.33 2.51
N GLU A 26 -12.63 5.32 2.17
CA GLU A 26 -13.71 5.18 1.20
C GLU A 26 -13.18 4.99 -0.23
N GLU A 27 -12.15 5.75 -0.62
CA GLU A 27 -11.49 5.59 -1.93
C GLU A 27 -10.96 4.17 -2.11
N VAL A 28 -10.31 3.61 -1.08
CA VAL A 28 -9.81 2.24 -1.08
C VAL A 28 -10.94 1.22 -1.17
N GLU A 29 -12.03 1.40 -0.41
CA GLU A 29 -13.20 0.54 -0.55
C GLU A 29 -13.80 0.57 -1.96
N ASN A 30 -13.88 1.76 -2.56
CA ASN A 30 -14.48 1.95 -3.87
C ASN A 30 -13.70 1.23 -4.96
N VAL A 31 -12.36 1.33 -4.97
CA VAL A 31 -11.54 0.62 -5.96
C VAL A 31 -11.57 -0.90 -5.76
N LEU A 32 -11.64 -1.38 -4.51
CA LEU A 32 -11.79 -2.80 -4.21
C LEU A 32 -13.15 -3.32 -4.69
N LYS A 33 -14.24 -2.59 -4.44
CA LYS A 33 -15.58 -2.90 -4.98
C LYS A 33 -15.61 -2.87 -6.50
N ALA A 34 -14.81 -2.02 -7.14
CA ALA A 34 -14.65 -1.94 -8.58
C ALA A 34 -13.77 -3.06 -9.19
N GLY A 35 -13.19 -3.93 -8.36
CA GLY A 35 -12.47 -5.13 -8.80
C GLY A 35 -10.94 -5.05 -8.71
N ALA A 36 -10.38 -4.06 -8.01
CA ALA A 36 -8.97 -4.05 -7.67
C ALA A 36 -8.58 -5.28 -6.83
N ASP A 37 -7.36 -5.75 -7.04
CA ASP A 37 -6.83 -6.96 -6.40
C ASP A 37 -6.00 -6.66 -5.15
N ILE A 38 -5.27 -5.55 -5.21
CA ILE A 38 -4.23 -5.14 -4.26
C ILE A 38 -4.32 -3.62 -4.10
N ILE A 39 -3.93 -3.12 -2.94
CA ILE A 39 -3.72 -1.68 -2.73
C ILE A 39 -2.23 -1.38 -2.74
N HIS A 40 -1.79 -0.48 -3.62
CA HIS A 40 -0.39 -0.15 -3.81
C HIS A 40 -0.02 1.15 -3.10
N PHE A 41 1.15 1.14 -2.45
CA PHE A 41 1.73 2.25 -1.70
C PHE A 41 3.05 2.66 -2.33
N ASP A 42 3.16 3.90 -2.76
CA ASP A 42 4.42 4.53 -3.16
C ASP A 42 4.97 5.37 -2.00
N VAL A 43 5.96 4.84 -1.30
CA VAL A 43 6.57 5.46 -0.11
C VAL A 43 7.84 6.20 -0.51
N MET A 44 7.88 7.50 -0.26
CA MET A 44 8.97 8.39 -0.67
C MET A 44 9.46 9.22 0.53
N ASP A 45 10.76 9.44 0.66
CA ASP A 45 11.39 10.10 1.81
C ASP A 45 12.01 11.48 1.51
N ASN A 46 11.79 12.02 0.30
CA ASN A 46 12.42 13.24 -0.21
C ASN A 46 13.96 13.21 -0.25
N HIS A 47 14.57 12.03 -0.11
CA HIS A 47 16.01 11.82 -0.18
C HIS A 47 16.38 10.93 -1.36
N TYR A 48 15.76 9.75 -1.48
CA TYR A 48 15.95 8.84 -2.60
C TYR A 48 15.25 9.36 -3.88
N VAL A 49 14.08 9.98 -3.72
CA VAL A 49 13.33 10.67 -4.78
C VAL A 49 12.89 12.06 -4.29
N PRO A 50 12.68 13.05 -5.18
CA PRO A 50 12.40 14.44 -4.78
C PRO A 50 10.93 14.70 -4.41
N ASN A 51 10.34 13.85 -3.56
CA ASN A 51 9.01 14.05 -2.98
C ASN A 51 8.87 13.30 -1.65
N LEU A 52 7.94 13.71 -0.78
CA LEU A 52 7.61 13.07 0.50
C LEU A 52 6.13 12.66 0.48
N THR A 53 5.83 11.37 0.69
CA THR A 53 4.46 10.86 0.58
C THR A 53 3.89 10.44 1.94
N ILE A 54 3.92 9.16 2.25
CA ILE A 54 3.22 8.52 3.37
C ILE A 54 4.10 7.47 4.02
N GLY A 55 3.81 7.15 5.29
CA GLY A 55 4.53 6.14 6.04
C GLY A 55 3.65 4.99 6.55
N PRO A 56 4.23 4.11 7.40
CA PRO A 56 3.56 2.93 7.95
C PRO A 56 2.24 3.22 8.67
N MET A 57 2.07 4.42 9.23
CA MET A 57 0.84 4.82 9.90
C MET A 57 -0.38 4.78 8.98
N VAL A 58 -0.23 5.07 7.68
CA VAL A 58 -1.33 5.03 6.71
C VAL A 58 -1.70 3.58 6.38
N CYS A 59 -0.71 2.69 6.27
CA CYS A 59 -0.94 1.25 6.12
C CYS A 59 -1.75 0.71 7.32
N LYS A 60 -1.33 1.06 8.54
CA LYS A 60 -2.04 0.68 9.75
C LYS A 60 -3.47 1.25 9.78
N ALA A 61 -3.66 2.51 9.41
CA ALA A 61 -4.98 3.14 9.38
C ALA A 61 -5.95 2.42 8.43
N LEU A 62 -5.48 1.98 7.25
CA LEU A 62 -6.31 1.18 6.34
C LEU A 62 -6.64 -0.21 6.91
N ARG A 63 -5.69 -0.85 7.60
CA ARG A 63 -5.97 -2.12 8.31
C ARG A 63 -7.01 -1.93 9.40
N ASP A 64 -6.88 -0.90 10.22
CA ASP A 64 -7.84 -0.57 11.27
C ASP A 64 -9.22 -0.21 10.69
N HIS A 65 -9.27 0.40 9.49
CA HIS A 65 -10.49 0.68 8.74
C HIS A 65 -11.19 -0.58 8.21
N GLY A 66 -10.52 -1.75 8.21
CA GLY A 66 -11.09 -3.02 7.77
C GLY A 66 -10.64 -3.47 6.38
N VAL A 67 -9.66 -2.80 5.76
CA VAL A 67 -9.09 -3.24 4.49
C VAL A 67 -8.37 -4.57 4.69
N SER A 68 -8.90 -5.63 4.08
CA SER A 68 -8.37 -7.00 4.15
C SER A 68 -7.62 -7.42 2.88
N ALA A 69 -7.76 -6.67 1.78
CA ALA A 69 -7.01 -6.91 0.55
C ALA A 69 -5.50 -6.85 0.80
N PRO A 70 -4.68 -7.58 0.02
CA PRO A 70 -3.23 -7.45 0.10
C PRO A 70 -2.80 -5.98 -0.08
N ILE A 71 -1.79 -5.57 0.70
CA ILE A 71 -1.17 -4.24 0.57
C ILE A 71 0.25 -4.45 0.05
N ASP A 72 0.57 -3.81 -1.06
CA ASP A 72 1.88 -3.82 -1.70
C ASP A 72 2.57 -2.48 -1.46
N VAL A 73 3.74 -2.52 -0.82
CA VAL A 73 4.51 -1.34 -0.43
C VAL A 73 5.79 -1.26 -1.24
N HIS A 74 5.92 -0.18 -2.01
CA HIS A 74 7.13 0.15 -2.76
C HIS A 74 7.89 1.26 -2.06
N LEU A 75 9.04 0.91 -1.51
CA LEU A 75 9.93 1.80 -0.77
C LEU A 75 10.90 2.50 -1.74
N MET A 76 10.61 3.74 -2.06
CA MET A 76 11.53 4.66 -2.76
C MET A 76 12.22 5.55 -1.71
N VAL A 77 13.01 4.92 -0.83
CA VAL A 77 13.63 5.55 0.34
C VAL A 77 15.06 5.05 0.56
N SER A 78 15.86 5.77 1.34
CA SER A 78 17.19 5.33 1.76
C SER A 78 17.57 5.89 3.14
N PRO A 79 17.92 5.05 4.14
CA PRO A 79 17.96 3.57 4.13
C PRO A 79 16.58 2.91 4.27
N VAL A 80 16.48 1.60 3.99
CA VAL A 80 15.20 0.87 3.90
C VAL A 80 14.86 0.03 5.15
N ASP A 81 15.87 -0.48 5.87
CA ASP A 81 15.72 -1.55 6.88
C ASP A 81 14.65 -1.26 7.94
N SER A 82 14.68 -0.06 8.52
CA SER A 82 13.71 0.33 9.57
C SER A 82 12.28 0.39 9.04
N LEU A 83 12.09 0.93 7.83
CA LEU A 83 10.77 1.02 7.21
C LEU A 83 10.22 -0.34 6.81
N ILE A 84 11.08 -1.28 6.39
CA ILE A 84 10.65 -2.67 6.14
C ILE A 84 9.97 -3.26 7.39
N GLU A 85 10.62 -3.18 8.55
CA GLU A 85 10.03 -3.71 9.79
C GLU A 85 8.73 -3.02 10.16
N ASP A 86 8.68 -1.70 10.04
CA ASP A 86 7.51 -0.91 10.43
C ASP A 86 6.31 -1.19 9.51
N PHE A 87 6.53 -1.36 8.21
CA PHE A 87 5.47 -1.76 7.28
C PHE A 87 5.00 -3.21 7.49
N ILE A 88 5.90 -4.14 7.87
CA ILE A 88 5.51 -5.50 8.29
C ILE A 88 4.57 -5.41 9.51
N LYS A 89 4.96 -4.65 10.54
CA LYS A 89 4.16 -4.46 11.76
C LYS A 89 2.81 -3.78 11.46
N ALA A 90 2.78 -2.87 10.49
CA ALA A 90 1.57 -2.18 10.04
C ALA A 90 0.61 -3.07 9.20
N GLY A 91 1.08 -4.21 8.71
CA GLY A 91 0.26 -5.18 7.96
C GLY A 91 0.43 -5.13 6.44
N ALA A 92 1.59 -4.67 5.94
CA ALA A 92 1.97 -4.86 4.54
C ALA A 92 2.03 -6.35 4.19
N SER A 93 1.61 -6.70 2.97
CA SER A 93 1.63 -8.08 2.46
C SER A 93 2.85 -8.35 1.58
N HIS A 94 3.33 -7.31 0.90
CA HIS A 94 4.48 -7.32 0.01
C HIS A 94 5.26 -6.02 0.20
N ILE A 95 6.58 -6.11 0.19
CA ILE A 95 7.48 -4.96 0.31
C ILE A 95 8.55 -5.09 -0.77
N THR A 96 8.72 -4.05 -1.58
CA THR A 96 9.77 -3.86 -2.58
C THR A 96 10.59 -2.62 -2.24
N PHE A 97 11.86 -2.60 -2.63
CA PHE A 97 12.81 -1.53 -2.37
C PHE A 97 13.94 -1.55 -3.40
#